data_AF-A0A963LBH0-F1
#
_entry.id   AF-A0A963LBH0-F1
#
_cell.length_a   1.000
_cell.length_b   1.000
_cell.length_c   1.000
_cell.angle_alpha   90.00
_cell.angle_beta   90.00
_cell.angle_gamma   90.00
#
_symmetry.space_group_name_H-M   'P 1'
#
loop_
_entity.id
_entity.type
_entity.pdbx_description
1 polymer ?
#
loop_
_entity_poly.entity_id
_entity_poly.type
_entity_poly.pdbx_seq_one_letter_code
_entity_poly.pdbx_strand_id
1 'polypeptide(L)'
;TVEASAVDIGPAGPTDPPATSTRPQPKTNRRLHVEMDGQDYQLVVSVAPAKEGHLYVRPLKGGPRLLAPAAALKLRGFVSR
;
A
#
# COMPACT_ATOMS: atom_id res chain seq x y z
N THR A 1 -11.23 -9.55 -58.50
CA THR A 1 -11.47 -8.10 -58.27
C THR A 1 -12.18 -7.96 -56.95
N VAL A 2 -11.47 -7.36 -55.98
CA VAL A 2 -11.88 -6.67 -54.72
C VAL A 2 -13.21 -7.06 -54.04
N GLU A 3 -13.32 -7.18 -52.71
CA GLU A 3 -12.87 -6.21 -51.71
C GLU A 3 -12.91 -6.82 -50.29
N ALA A 4 -11.91 -6.51 -49.48
CA ALA A 4 -11.93 -6.65 -48.04
C ALA A 4 -12.63 -5.44 -47.41
N SER A 5 -13.38 -5.64 -46.33
CA SER A 5 -13.71 -4.67 -45.24
C SER A 5 -14.93 -5.21 -44.47
N ALA A 6 -15.08 -5.12 -43.16
CA ALA A 6 -14.27 -4.58 -42.08
C ALA A 6 -14.85 -5.19 -40.78
N VAL A 7 -14.01 -5.55 -39.81
CA VAL A 7 -14.46 -5.78 -38.44
C VAL A 7 -14.69 -4.42 -37.79
N ASP A 8 -15.95 -4.13 -37.51
CA ASP A 8 -16.40 -2.96 -36.77
C ASP A 8 -15.89 -3.06 -35.32
N ILE A 9 -14.84 -2.31 -34.99
CA ILE A 9 -14.36 -2.10 -33.62
C ILE A 9 -14.66 -0.64 -33.28
N GLY A 10 -15.89 -0.40 -32.82
CA GLY A 10 -16.33 0.84 -32.17
C GLY A 10 -16.04 0.85 -30.65
N PRO A 11 -16.13 2.02 -29.97
CA PRO A 11 -14.99 2.57 -29.22
C PRO A 11 -15.09 2.53 -27.67
N ALA A 12 -13.91 2.53 -27.06
CA ALA A 12 -13.49 3.12 -25.78
C ALA A 12 -14.52 3.38 -24.63
N GLY A 13 -14.35 2.64 -23.52
CA GLY A 13 -14.48 3.13 -22.13
C GLY A 13 -15.45 2.35 -21.21
N PRO A 14 -15.21 2.24 -19.88
CA PRO A 14 -14.04 2.62 -19.09
C PRO A 14 -13.25 1.37 -18.63
N THR A 15 -11.94 1.33 -18.88
CA THR A 15 -11.08 0.36 -18.20
C THR A 15 -10.80 0.91 -16.80
N ASP A 16 -11.71 0.66 -15.87
CA ASP A 16 -11.39 0.71 -14.44
C ASP A 16 -10.15 -0.19 -14.23
N PRO A 17 -9.06 0.30 -13.61
CA PRO A 17 -7.95 -0.58 -13.29
C PRO A 17 -8.52 -1.73 -12.44
N PRO A 18 -8.15 -2.99 -12.68
CA PRO A 18 -8.69 -4.10 -11.91
C PRO A 18 -8.44 -3.80 -10.43
N ALA A 19 -9.52 -3.54 -9.69
CA ALA A 19 -9.50 -3.36 -8.26
C ALA A 19 -8.73 -4.56 -7.71
N THR A 20 -7.52 -4.29 -7.21
CA THR A 20 -6.56 -5.32 -6.88
C THR A 20 -7.22 -6.19 -5.82
N SER A 21 -7.68 -7.38 -6.22
CA SER A 21 -8.36 -8.31 -5.33
C SER A 21 -7.36 -8.61 -4.23
N THR A 22 -7.52 -7.93 -3.10
CA THR A 22 -6.59 -7.99 -1.99
C THR A 22 -6.89 -9.32 -1.32
N ARG A 23 -6.25 -10.37 -1.83
CA ARG A 23 -6.29 -11.71 -1.23
C ARG A 23 -6.07 -11.50 0.26
N PRO A 24 -6.99 -11.94 1.14
CA PRO A 24 -6.82 -11.74 2.57
C PRO A 24 -5.50 -12.39 2.98
N GLN A 25 -4.50 -11.56 3.23
CA GLN A 25 -3.22 -12.06 3.72
C GLN A 25 -3.49 -12.72 5.07
N PRO A 26 -2.89 -13.88 5.35
CA PRO A 26 -2.94 -14.45 6.68
C PRO A 26 -2.52 -13.36 7.67
N LYS A 27 -3.45 -12.95 8.54
CA LYS A 27 -3.22 -11.95 9.57
C LYS A 27 -2.25 -12.55 10.57
N THR A 28 -0.96 -12.57 10.22
CA THR A 28 0.08 -12.80 11.20
C THR A 28 -0.08 -11.65 12.19
N ASN A 29 -0.35 -11.98 13.46
CA ASN A 29 -0.48 -10.96 14.52
C ASN A 29 0.91 -10.39 14.90
N ARG A 30 1.84 -10.38 13.94
CA ARG A 30 3.19 -9.85 14.05
C ARG A 30 3.15 -8.41 13.57
N ARG A 31 3.48 -7.49 14.46
CA ARG A 31 3.52 -6.05 14.18
C ARG A 31 4.98 -5.63 14.09
N LEU A 32 5.35 -4.89 13.05
CA LEU A 32 6.68 -4.31 12.95
C LEU A 32 6.69 -2.94 13.62
N HIS A 33 7.56 -2.75 14.62
CA HIS A 33 7.74 -1.48 15.31
C HIS A 33 8.91 -0.71 14.69
N VAL A 34 8.74 0.60 14.60
CA VAL A 34 9.74 1.55 14.09
C VAL A 34 9.81 2.76 14.99
N GLU A 35 10.99 3.37 15.07
CA GLU A 35 11.22 4.62 15.81
C GLU A 35 11.43 5.75 14.80
N MET A 36 10.85 6.91 15.08
CA MET A 36 11.05 8.16 14.35
C MET A 36 11.02 9.31 15.35
N ASP A 37 12.04 10.18 15.33
CA ASP A 37 12.17 11.34 16.23
C ASP A 37 12.06 10.98 17.72
N GLY A 38 12.57 9.80 18.11
CA GLY A 38 12.52 9.30 19.49
C GLY A 38 11.15 8.79 19.93
N GLN A 39 10.18 8.68 19.02
CA GLN A 39 8.85 8.12 19.29
C GLN A 39 8.64 6.80 18.56
N ASP A 40 8.00 5.85 19.24
CA ASP A 40 7.68 4.54 18.69
C ASP A 40 6.35 4.53 17.91
N TYR A 41 6.39 3.85 16.77
CA TYR A 41 5.27 3.66 15.87
C TYR A 41 5.16 2.20 15.44
N GLN A 42 3.95 1.79 15.05
CA GLN A 42 3.72 0.58 14.28
C GLN A 42 3.82 0.90 12.78
N LEU A 43 4.57 0.11 12.03
CA LEU A 43 4.59 0.16 10.58
C LEU A 43 3.33 -0.47 9.98
N VAL A 44 2.71 0.20 9.00
CA VAL A 44 1.54 -0.28 8.27
C VAL A 44 1.98 -0.73 6.88
N VAL A 45 2.01 -2.04 6.66
CA VAL A 45 2.45 -2.67 5.39
C VAL A 45 1.30 -3.20 4.53
N SER A 46 0.06 -3.10 5.02
CA SER A 46 -1.12 -3.64 4.35
C SER A 46 -1.70 -2.70 3.28
N VAL A 47 -1.16 -1.49 3.13
CA VAL A 47 -1.66 -0.48 2.18
C VAL A 47 -0.47 0.19 1.52
N ALA A 48 -0.52 0.36 0.20
CA ALA A 48 0.50 1.07 -0.56
C ALA A 48 0.59 2.55 -0.11
N PRO A 49 1.80 3.11 0.06
CA PRO A 49 1.98 4.51 0.42
C PRO A 49 1.58 5.44 -0.72
N ALA A 50 1.02 6.60 -0.39
CA ALA A 50 0.62 7.61 -1.39
C ALA A 50 1.81 8.34 -2.05
N LYS A 51 3.03 8.19 -1.52
CA LYS A 51 4.24 8.85 -2.01
C LYS A 51 5.42 7.88 -1.99
N GLU A 52 6.21 7.89 -3.05
CA GLU A 52 7.43 7.09 -3.14
C GLU A 52 8.43 7.46 -2.03
N GLY A 53 9.18 6.47 -1.54
CA GLY A 53 10.13 6.65 -0.44
C GLY A 53 9.48 6.95 0.92
N HIS A 54 8.15 6.85 1.02
CA HIS A 54 7.41 7.05 2.27
C HIS A 54 6.66 5.78 2.65
N LEU A 55 6.35 5.65 3.94
CA LEU A 55 5.60 4.54 4.50
C LEU A 55 4.54 5.06 5.46
N TYR A 56 3.48 4.27 5.65
CA TYR A 56 2.50 4.58 6.65
C TYR A 56 2.90 4.04 8.02
N VAL A 57 2.80 4.88 9.04
CA VAL A 57 3.05 4.53 10.43
C VAL A 57 1.87 4.93 11.31
N ARG A 58 1.68 4.24 12.45
CA ARG A 58 0.65 4.58 13.44
C ARG A 58 1.28 4.69 14.83
N PRO A 59 1.02 5.75 15.59
CA PRO A 59 1.53 5.87 16.96
C PRO A 59 1.06 4.69 17.82
N LEU A 60 1.96 4.13 18.65
CA LEU A 60 1.60 3.00 19.53
C LEU A 60 0.58 3.39 20.60
N LYS A 61 0.58 4.66 21.04
CA LYS A 61 -0.41 5.22 21.97
C LYS A 61 -1.81 5.37 21.36
N GLY A 62 -1.98 5.04 20.08
CA GLY A 62 -3.20 5.31 19.32
C GLY A 62 -3.15 6.66 18.60
N GLY A 63 -4.07 6.86 17.67
CA GLY A 63 -4.12 8.06 16.82
C GLY A 63 -4.22 7.73 15.32
N PRO A 64 -4.20 8.79 14.48
CA PRO A 64 -4.29 8.66 13.03
C PRO A 64 -3.03 8.04 12.44
N ARG A 65 -3.17 7.49 11.24
CA ARG A 65 -2.06 7.01 10.42
C ARG A 65 -1.32 8.22 9.83
N LEU A 66 0.00 8.21 9.92
CA LEU A 66 0.88 9.24 9.40
C LEU A 66 1.66 8.69 8.22
N LEU A 67 1.99 9.57 7.26
CA LEU A 67 2.90 9.25 6.16
C LEU A 67 4.29 9.77 6.53
N ALA A 68 5.26 8.86 6.69
CA ALA A 68 6.61 9.18 7.14
C ALA A 68 7.65 8.84 6.05
N PRO A 69 8.73 9.63 5.90
CA PRO A 69 9.85 9.26 5.03
C PRO A 69 10.49 7.96 5.52
N ALA A 70 10.69 6.98 4.63
CA ALA A 70 11.25 5.69 5.00
C ALA A 70 12.67 5.82 5.59
N ALA A 71 13.45 6.79 5.10
CA ALA A 71 14.81 7.06 5.58
C ALA A 71 14.88 7.60 7.02
N ALA A 72 13.79 8.15 7.56
CA ALA A 72 13.72 8.63 8.94
C ALA A 72 13.35 7.52 9.94
N LEU A 73 12.93 6.35 9.45
CA LEU A 73 12.46 5.24 10.29
C LEU A 73 13.62 4.34 10.69
N LYS A 74 13.76 4.08 11.99
CA LYS A 74 14.64 3.04 12.50
C LYS A 74 13.84 1.78 12.80
N LEU A 75 14.22 0.65 12.23
CA LEU A 75 13.59 -0.65 12.51
C LEU A 75 13.92 -1.09 13.94
N ARG A 76 12.89 -1.35 14.75
CA ARG A 76 13.06 -1.85 16.13
C ARG A 76 12.88 -3.36 16.22
N GLY A 77 11.98 -3.91 15.41
CA GLY A 77 11.76 -5.35 15.32
C GLY A 77 10.28 -5.76 15.27
N PHE A 78 10.05 -7.06 15.23
CA PHE A 78 8.70 -7.62 15.24
C PHE A 78 8.22 -7.89 16.66
N VAL A 79 6.99 -7.51 16.94
CA VAL A 79 6.31 -7.79 18.21
C VAL A 79 5.14 -8.70 17.92
N SER A 80 5.10 -9.83 18.62
CA SER A 80 3.95 -10.73 18.65
C SER A 80 3.11 -10.39 19.87
N ARG A 81 1.79 -10.39 19.73
CA ARG A 81 0.89 -10.38 20.89
C ARG A 81 0.72 -11.78 21.45
#